data_AF-A0A2E2A1W1-F1
#
_entry.id   AF-A0A2E2A1W1-F1
#
_cell.length_a   1.000
_cell.length_b   1.000
_cell.length_c   1.000
_cell.angle_alpha   90.00
_cell.angle_beta   90.00
_cell.angle_gamma   90.00
#
_symmetry.space_group_name_H-M   'P 1'
#
loop_
_entity.id
_entity.type
_entity.pdbx_description
1 polymer ?
#
loop_
_entity_poly.entity_id
_entity_poly.type
_entity_poly.pdbx_seq_one_letter_code
_entity_poly.pdbx_strand_id
1 'polypeptide(L)' 'MGAFWDLWQESEIDHQRQVSDNLEDRVHDLEVTLTATITLLQSTIKELERLHNKDLDGDGQIG' A
#
# COMPACT_ATOMS: atom_id res chain seq x y z
N MET A 1 -36.37 -2.47 -25.58
CA MET A 1 -35.43 -3.01 -24.59
C MET A 1 -36.07 -2.76 -23.25
N GLY A 2 -36.61 -3.79 -22.60
CA GLY A 2 -37.52 -3.62 -21.46
C GLY A 2 -36.80 -3.33 -20.14
N ALA A 3 -37.55 -2.85 -19.15
CA ALA A 3 -37.06 -2.48 -17.82
C ALA A 3 -36.20 -3.56 -17.11
N PHE A 4 -36.37 -4.84 -17.47
CA PHE A 4 -35.55 -5.93 -16.98
C PHE A 4 -34.08 -5.83 -17.42
N TRP A 5 -33.82 -5.41 -18.65
CA TRP A 5 -32.46 -5.27 -19.18
C TRP A 5 -31.73 -4.07 -18.57
N ASP A 6 -32.46 -2.98 -18.31
CA ASP A 6 -31.90 -1.79 -17.66
C ASP A 6 -31.49 -2.10 -16.21
N LEU A 7 -32.35 -2.79 -15.45
CA LEU A 7 -32.05 -3.24 -14.08
C LEU A 7 -30.87 -4.21 -14.02
N TRP A 8 -30.79 -5.13 -14.98
CA TRP A 8 -29.68 -6.07 -15.08
C TRP A 8 -28.36 -5.34 -15.36
N GLN A 9 -28.37 -4.38 -16.28
CA GLN A 9 -27.19 -3.56 -16.61
C GLN A 9 -26.74 -2.70 -15.42
N GLU A 10 -27.68 -2.07 -14.71
CA GLU A 10 -27.40 -1.30 -13.51
C GLU A 10 -26.74 -2.18 -12.43
N SER A 11 -27.24 -3.39 -12.21
CA SER A 11 -26.67 -4.33 -11.24
C SER A 11 -25.23 -4.75 -11.56
N GLU A 12 -24.90 -4.95 -12.84
CA GLU A 12 -23.55 -5.34 -13.27
C GLU A 12 -22.55 -4.17 -13.12
N ILE A 13 -23.00 -2.95 -13.43
CA ILE A 13 -22.19 -1.73 -13.22
C ILE A 13 -21.90 -1.52 -11.74
N ASP A 14 -22.91 -1.70 -10.88
CA ASP A 14 -22.75 -1.55 -9.43
C ASP A 14 -21.84 -2.62 -8.85
N HIS A 15 -21.96 -3.87 -9.30
CA HIS A 15 -21.05 -4.94 -8.92
C HIS A 15 -19.61 -4.64 -9.32
N GLN A 16 -19.38 -4.18 -10.56
CA GLN A 16 -18.05 -3.83 -11.04
C GLN A 16 -17.44 -2.66 -10.26
N ARG A 17 -18.25 -1.66 -9.87
CA ARG A 17 -17.83 -0.55 -9.01
C ARG A 17 -17.39 -1.04 -7.64
N GLN A 18 -18.22 -1.85 -6.97
CA GLN A 18 -17.88 -2.41 -5.65
C GLN A 18 -16.58 -3.23 -5.66
N VAL A 19 -16.34 -4.00 -6.72
CA VAL A 19 -15.10 -4.77 -6.87
C VAL A 19 -13.90 -3.83 -7.08
N SER A 20 -14.06 -2.78 -7.88
CA SER A 20 -13.01 -1.77 -8.10
C SER A 20 -12.67 -1.03 -6.81
N ASP A 21 -13.67 -0.54 -6.09
CA ASP A 21 -13.50 0.20 -4.83
C ASP A 21 -12.76 -0.67 -3.78
N ASN A 22 -13.15 -1.96 -3.66
CA ASN A 22 -12.46 -2.90 -2.78
C ASN A 22 -10.98 -3.10 -3.17
N LEU A 23 -10.68 -3.16 -4.46
CA LEU A 23 -9.31 -3.32 -4.92
C LEU A 23 -8.48 -2.06 -4.65
N GLU A 24 -9.03 -0.88 -4.86
CA GLU A 24 -8.39 0.41 -4.53
C GLU A 24 -8.10 0.53 -3.04
N ASP A 25 -9.07 0.20 -2.18
CA ASP A 25 -8.90 0.19 -0.73
C ASP A 25 -7.77 -0.76 -0.30
N ARG A 26 -7.72 -1.96 -0.87
CA ARG A 26 -6.68 -2.95 -0.58
C ARG A 26 -5.30 -2.51 -1.05
N VAL A 27 -5.20 -1.83 -2.18
CA VAL A 27 -3.94 -1.25 -2.67
C VAL A 27 -3.50 -0.13 -1.73
N HIS A 28 -4.42 0.73 -1.31
CA HIS A 28 -4.13 1.80 -0.36
C HIS A 28 -3.57 1.25 0.97
N ASP A 29 -4.20 0.23 1.54
CA ASP A 29 -3.73 -0.42 2.78
C ASP A 29 -2.33 -1.02 2.62
N LEU A 30 -2.05 -1.63 1.46
CA LEU A 30 -0.72 -2.17 1.15
C LEU A 30 0.34 -1.06 1.01
N GLU A 31 0.01 0.05 0.36
CA GLU A 31 0.92 1.20 0.22
C GLU A 31 1.24 1.85 1.57
N VAL A 32 0.23 2.00 2.42
CA VAL A 32 0.39 2.51 3.80
C VAL A 32 1.30 1.57 4.60
N THR A 33 1.05 0.26 4.53
CA THR A 33 1.83 -0.75 5.25
C THR A 33 3.28 -0.81 4.74
N LEU A 34 3.49 -0.72 3.43
CA LEU A 34 4.81 -0.70 2.82
C LEU A 34 5.60 0.53 3.28
N THR A 35 4.97 1.70 3.25
CA THR A 35 5.59 2.95 3.71
C THR A 35 6.00 2.85 5.17
N ALA A 36 5.10 2.38 6.04
CA ALA A 36 5.39 2.20 7.46
C ALA A 36 6.56 1.21 7.69
N THR A 37 6.61 0.13 6.91
CA THR A 37 7.67 -0.88 6.99
C THR A 37 9.02 -0.31 6.56
N ILE A 38 9.06 0.45 5.45
CA ILE A 38 10.29 1.10 4.98
C ILE A 38 10.80 2.09 6.02
N THR A 39 9.92 2.92 6.60
CA THR A 39 10.30 3.86 7.66
C THR A 39 10.85 3.16 8.88
N LEU A 40 10.22 2.05 9.31
CA LEU A 40 10.70 1.25 10.44
C LEU A 40 12.08 0.66 10.15
N LEU A 41 12.28 0.06 8.96
CA LEU A 41 13.55 -0.51 8.55
C LEU A 41 14.66 0.55 8.53
N GLN A 42 14.41 1.71 7.93
CA GLN A 42 15.35 2.83 7.93
C GLN A 42 15.71 3.26 9.36
N SER A 43 14.73 3.44 10.23
CA SER A 43 15.00 3.82 11.64
C SER A 43 15.79 2.75 12.39
N THR A 44 15.54 1.47 12.09
CA THR A 44 16.25 0.36 12.73
C THR A 44 17.69 0.27 12.26
N ILE A 45 17.93 0.46 10.95
CA ILE A 45 19.29 0.48 10.38
C ILE A 45 20.08 1.63 11.01
N LYS A 46 19.53 2.83 11.03
CA LYS A 46 20.12 4.02 11.66
C LYS A 46 20.55 3.77 13.11
N GLU A 47 19.68 3.16 13.92
CA GLU A 47 20.03 2.80 15.30
C GLU A 47 21.09 1.69 15.37
N LEU A 48 21.04 0.70 14.47
CA LEU A 48 22.07 -0.34 14.40
C LEU A 48 23.44 0.25 14.01
N GLU A 49 23.50 1.21 13.10
CA GLU A 49 24.73 1.90 12.71
C GLU A 49 25.33 2.67 13.89
N ARG A 50 24.50 3.38 14.65
CA ARG A 50 24.93 4.08 15.88
C ARG A 50 25.50 3.12 16.91
N LEU A 51 24.87 1.96 17.10
CA LEU A 51 25.34 0.95 18.05
C LEU A 51 26.65 0.30 17.62
N HIS A 52 26.85 0.09 16.31
CA HIS A 52 28.01 -0.63 15.78
C HIS A 52 29.12 0.27 15.22
N ASN A 53 28.92 1.61 15.22
CA ASN A 53 29.81 2.60 14.60
C ASN A 53 30.30 2.18 13.21
N LYS A 54 29.37 1.67 12.40
CA LYS A 54 29.63 1.17 11.06
C LYS A 54 28.45 1.53 10.17
N ASP A 55 28.77 2.07 9.01
CA ASP A 55 27.82 2.29 7.91
C ASP A 55 27.31 0.93 7.39
N LEU A 56 25.98 0.72 7.48
CA LEU A 56 25.30 -0.51 7.11
C LEU A 56 24.48 -0.34 5.83
N ASP A 57 23.96 0.85 5.55
CA ASP A 57 23.20 1.14 4.33
C ASP A 57 24.06 1.65 3.16
N GLY A 58 25.32 1.99 3.40
CA GLY A 58 26.29 2.40 2.41
C GLY A 58 26.21 3.87 1.99
N ASP A 59 25.53 4.71 2.78
CA ASP A 59 25.37 6.14 2.49
C ASP A 59 26.62 6.99 2.89
N GLY A 60 27.62 6.36 3.50
CA GLY A 60 28.86 6.98 3.94
C GLY A 60 28.74 7.79 5.24
N GLN A 61 27.58 7.77 5.89
CA GLN A 61 27.30 8.37 7.18
C GLN A 61 27.01 7.26 8.21
N ILE A 62 27.10 7.60 9.49
CA ILE A 62 26.67 6.72 10.59
C ILE A 62 25.53 7.50 11.24
N GLY A 63 24.27 7.09 11.03
CA GLY A 63 23.21 8.10 11.23
C GLY A 63 21.77 7.67 11.20
#